data_AF-A0A7C5HAN4-F1
#
_entry.id   AF-A0A7C5HAN4-F1
#
_cell.length_a   1.000
_cell.length_b   1.000
_cell.length_c   1.000
_cell.angle_alpha   90.00
_cell.angle_beta   90.00
_cell.angle_gamma   90.00
#
_symmetry.space_group_name_H-M   'P 1'
#
loop_
_entity.id
_entity.type
_entity.pdbx_description
1 polymer ?
#
loop_
_entity_poly.entity_id
_entity_poly.type
_entity_poly.pdbx_seq_one_letter_code
_entity_poly.pdbx_strand_id
1 'polypeptide(L)'
;MNRLFQRRRPTHKYIYLMSALFVLFWGVKWSYMGAYVIFFPVAILCVSMVYYPTLFTWIIISILFMLSAIYYTILLVNQFIVMQSQNKVAYILEDHPISFPLVVLFMIVLSIAIIIAKPKKIEG
;
A
#
# COMPACT_ATOMS: atom_id res chain seq x y z
N MET A 1 21.97 -1.01 22.05
CA MET A 1 20.91 -1.83 21.42
C MET A 1 20.14 -1.00 20.40
N ASN A 2 20.08 -1.45 19.14
CA ASN A 2 19.45 -0.70 18.05
C ASN A 2 17.95 -0.46 18.30
N ARG A 3 17.56 0.81 18.48
CA ARG A 3 16.16 1.26 18.74
C ARG A 3 15.16 0.90 17.63
N LEU A 4 15.65 0.42 16.48
CA LEU A 4 14.86 0.07 15.28
C LEU A 4 14.19 -1.31 15.38
N PHE A 5 14.85 -2.29 15.98
CA PHE A 5 14.39 -3.68 16.07
C PHE A 5 13.69 -4.01 17.40
N GLN A 6 13.60 -3.05 18.30
CA GLN A 6 12.88 -3.21 19.56
C GLN A 6 11.38 -3.34 19.30
N ARG A 7 10.74 -4.29 19.97
CA ARG A 7 9.29 -4.46 19.97
C ARG A 7 8.62 -3.19 20.47
N ARG A 8 7.53 -2.82 19.82
CA ARG A 8 6.73 -1.62 20.11
C ARG A 8 5.28 -1.98 20.39
N ARG A 9 4.48 -1.00 20.80
CA ARG A 9 3.03 -1.16 20.92
C ARG A 9 2.37 -0.71 19.61
N PRO A 10 1.58 -1.56 18.93
CA PRO A 10 0.84 -1.14 17.75
C PRO A 10 -0.28 -0.18 18.15
N THR A 11 -0.31 1.01 17.56
CA THR A 11 -1.31 2.04 17.88
C THR A 11 -2.67 1.70 17.25
N HIS A 12 -2.65 1.26 15.99
CA HIS A 12 -3.85 0.92 15.22
C HIS A 12 -3.68 -0.42 14.48
N LYS A 13 -3.78 -1.52 15.24
CA LYS A 13 -3.59 -2.90 14.70
C LYS A 13 -4.49 -3.23 13.49
N TYR A 14 -5.71 -2.66 13.46
CA TYR A 14 -6.67 -2.91 12.38
C TYR A 14 -6.26 -2.28 11.05
N ILE A 15 -5.49 -1.19 11.04
CA ILE A 15 -5.00 -0.57 9.81
C ILE A 15 -4.08 -1.55 9.08
N TYR A 16 -3.13 -2.16 9.80
CA TYR A 16 -2.21 -3.14 9.22
C TYR A 16 -2.92 -4.41 8.77
N LEU A 17 -3.95 -4.86 9.50
CA LEU A 17 -4.75 -6.03 9.11
C LEU A 17 -5.55 -5.75 7.84
N MET A 18 -6.21 -4.59 7.75
CA MET A 18 -6.95 -4.17 6.56
C MET A 18 -6.02 -4.00 5.35
N SER A 19 -4.83 -3.41 5.55
CA SER A 19 -3.80 -3.31 4.51
C SER A 19 -3.37 -4.70 4.02
N ALA A 20 -3.17 -5.67 4.91
CA ALA A 20 -2.79 -7.03 4.54
C ALA A 20 -3.89 -7.71 3.69
N LEU A 21 -5.15 -7.62 4.13
CA LEU A 21 -6.28 -8.20 3.40
C LEU A 21 -6.47 -7.54 2.03
N PHE A 22 -6.35 -6.21 1.97
CA PHE A 22 -6.44 -5.49 0.71
C PHE A 22 -5.35 -5.92 -0.27
N VAL A 23 -4.10 -5.99 0.19
CA VAL A 23 -2.95 -6.41 -0.63
C VAL A 23 -3.10 -7.85 -1.10
N LEU A 24 -3.59 -8.76 -0.26
CA LEU A 24 -3.87 -10.15 -0.65
C LEU A 24 -4.98 -10.24 -1.70
N PHE A 25 -6.10 -9.54 -1.46
CA PHE A 25 -7.22 -9.50 -2.40
C PHE A 25 -6.77 -8.99 -3.77
N TRP A 26 -5.97 -7.93 -3.79
CA TRP A 26 -5.42 -7.37 -5.02
C TRP A 26 -4.43 -8.33 -5.69
N GLY A 27 -3.53 -8.95 -4.92
CA GLY A 27 -2.58 -9.93 -5.43
C GLY A 27 -3.25 -11.15 -6.07
N VAL A 28 -4.40 -11.59 -5.56
CA VAL A 28 -5.18 -12.68 -6.15
C VAL A 28 -5.88 -12.22 -7.42
N LYS A 29 -6.54 -11.06 -7.40
CA LYS A 29 -7.25 -10.47 -8.56
C LYS A 29 -6.34 -10.28 -9.77
N TRP A 30 -5.09 -9.88 -9.54
CA TRP A 30 -4.09 -9.60 -10.57
C TRP A 30 -3.00 -10.68 -10.65
N SER A 31 -3.30 -11.89 -10.18
CA SER A 31 -2.35 -13.00 -10.11
C SER A 31 -1.77 -13.38 -11.48
N TYR A 32 -2.57 -13.25 -12.55
CA TYR A 32 -2.16 -13.50 -13.94
C TYR A 32 -1.03 -12.58 -14.43
N MET A 33 -0.81 -11.44 -13.79
CA MET A 33 0.30 -10.52 -14.08
C MET A 33 1.54 -10.79 -13.20
N GLY A 34 1.57 -11.90 -12.45
CA GLY A 34 2.64 -12.19 -11.49
C GLY A 34 2.62 -11.33 -10.23
N ALA A 35 1.56 -10.53 -10.04
CA ALA A 35 1.45 -9.56 -8.95
C ALA A 35 1.50 -10.21 -7.55
N TYR A 36 1.11 -11.48 -7.44
CA TYR A 36 1.16 -12.25 -6.20
C TYR A 36 2.57 -12.29 -5.58
N VAL A 37 3.64 -12.31 -6.39
CA VAL A 37 5.03 -12.41 -5.92
C VAL A 37 5.43 -11.19 -5.10
N ILE A 38 4.89 -10.02 -5.43
CA ILE A 38 5.20 -8.75 -4.76
C ILE A 38 4.23 -8.50 -3.60
N PHE A 39 2.94 -8.72 -3.84
CA PHE A 39 1.91 -8.43 -2.84
C PHE A 39 1.93 -9.40 -1.65
N PHE A 40 2.27 -10.67 -1.86
CA PHE A 40 2.29 -11.65 -0.76
C PHE A 40 3.33 -11.31 0.33
N PRO A 41 4.60 -11.00 0.01
CA PRO A 41 5.56 -10.50 1.00
C PRO A 41 5.09 -9.22 1.72
N VAL A 42 4.46 -8.28 1.01
CA VAL A 42 3.94 -7.04 1.62
C VAL A 42 2.81 -7.35 2.61
N ALA A 43 1.93 -8.30 2.29
CA ALA A 43 0.89 -8.76 3.21
C ALA A 43 1.50 -9.41 4.46
N ILE A 44 2.53 -10.26 4.31
CA ILE A 44 3.26 -10.85 5.44
C ILE A 44 3.87 -9.75 6.31
N LEU A 45 4.48 -8.73 5.72
CA LEU A 45 5.03 -7.59 6.46
C LEU A 45 3.93 -6.86 7.25
N CYS A 46 2.78 -6.62 6.64
CA CYS A 46 1.63 -6.00 7.32
C CYS A 46 1.13 -6.85 8.50
N VAL A 47 1.03 -8.17 8.33
CA VAL A 47 0.64 -9.10 9.41
C VAL A 47 1.73 -9.13 10.51
N SER A 48 3.01 -9.09 10.13
CA SER A 48 4.13 -9.04 11.07
C SER A 48 4.05 -7.82 11.99
N MET A 49 3.56 -6.67 11.49
CA MET A 49 3.35 -5.47 12.30
C MET A 49 2.25 -5.62 13.35
N VAL A 50 1.31 -6.55 13.17
CA VAL A 50 0.27 -6.83 14.16
C VAL A 50 0.84 -7.64 15.32
N TYR A 51 1.63 -8.68 15.03
CA TYR A 51 2.14 -9.61 16.04
C TYR A 51 3.46 -9.13 16.68
N TYR A 52 4.37 -8.59 15.87
CA TYR A 52 5.69 -8.13 16.27
C TYR A 52 6.02 -6.75 15.65
N PRO A 53 5.36 -5.66 16.10
CA PRO A 53 5.61 -4.34 15.56
C PRO A 53 7.00 -3.85 15.94
N THR A 54 7.82 -3.60 14.94
CA THR A 54 9.12 -2.91 15.08
C THR A 54 9.10 -1.60 14.30
N LEU A 55 10.01 -0.68 14.64
CA LEU A 55 10.18 0.54 13.83
C LEU A 55 10.66 0.21 12.43
N PHE A 56 11.53 -0.80 12.30
CA PHE A 56 12.08 -1.23 11.03
C PHE A 56 10.99 -1.72 10.07
N THR A 57 10.14 -2.66 10.51
CA THR A 57 9.00 -3.13 9.70
C THR A 57 8.03 -2.00 9.36
N TRP A 58 7.77 -1.08 10.30
CA TRP A 58 6.94 0.09 10.01
C TRP A 58 7.52 0.99 8.91
N ILE A 59 8.84 1.28 8.95
CA ILE A 59 9.52 2.08 7.94
C ILE A 59 9.41 1.41 6.57
N ILE A 60 9.72 0.11 6.49
CA ILE A 60 9.63 -0.65 5.23
C ILE A 60 8.23 -0.58 4.64
N ILE A 61 7.20 -0.87 5.44
CA ILE A 61 5.81 -0.86 4.97
C ILE A 61 5.41 0.55 4.55
N SER A 62 5.79 1.58 5.31
CA SER A 62 5.49 2.97 4.96
C SER A 62 6.11 3.35 3.62
N ILE A 63 7.38 3.00 3.39
CA ILE A 63 8.08 3.26 2.12
C ILE A 63 7.40 2.51 0.97
N LEU A 64 7.09 1.23 1.13
CA LEU A 64 6.45 0.42 0.09
C LEU A 64 5.09 0.99 -0.33
N PHE A 65 4.27 1.37 0.65
CA PHE A 65 2.96 1.98 0.37
C PHE A 65 3.10 3.36 -0.27
N MET A 66 4.01 4.21 0.21
CA MET A 66 4.27 5.52 -0.40
C MET A 66 4.77 5.41 -1.84
N LEU A 67 5.76 4.54 -2.11
CA LEU A 67 6.27 4.31 -3.46
C LEU A 67 5.16 3.81 -4.38
N SER A 68 4.32 2.90 -3.91
CA SER A 68 3.19 2.39 -4.67
C SER A 68 2.18 3.51 -4.97
N ALA A 69 1.81 4.32 -3.97
CA ALA A 69 0.89 5.44 -4.15
C ALA A 69 1.43 6.46 -5.17
N ILE A 70 2.72 6.81 -5.09
CA ILE A 70 3.37 7.70 -6.06
C ILE A 70 3.35 7.10 -7.47
N TYR A 71 3.77 5.84 -7.60
CA TYR A 71 3.83 5.14 -8.89
C TYR A 71 2.47 5.08 -9.57
N TYR A 72 1.43 4.64 -8.85
CA TYR A 72 0.08 4.55 -9.38
C TYR A 72 -0.54 5.93 -9.67
N THR A 73 -0.19 6.96 -8.90
CA THR A 73 -0.61 8.34 -9.18
C THR A 73 0.02 8.85 -10.47
N ILE A 74 1.33 8.62 -10.69
CA ILE A 74 2.01 8.99 -11.93
C ILE A 74 1.37 8.28 -13.12
N LEU A 75 1.08 6.98 -13.00
CA LEU A 75 0.37 6.23 -14.03
C LEU A 75 -1.01 6.86 -14.34
N LEU A 76 -1.78 7.18 -13.31
CA LEU A 76 -3.09 7.82 -13.47
C LEU A 76 -2.98 9.17 -14.19
N VAL A 77 -2.04 10.02 -13.77
CA VAL A 77 -1.77 11.32 -14.42
C VAL A 77 -1.38 11.15 -15.88
N ASN A 78 -0.50 10.19 -16.19
CA ASN A 78 -0.10 9.89 -17.56
C ASN A 78 -1.30 9.47 -18.41
N GLN A 79 -2.22 8.65 -17.89
CA GLN A 79 -3.43 8.26 -18.61
C GLN A 79 -4.34 9.47 -18.89
N PHE A 80 -4.49 10.39 -17.94
CA PHE A 80 -5.23 11.64 -18.17
C PHE A 80 -4.59 12.54 -19.24
N ILE A 81 -3.26 12.67 -19.24
CA ILE A 81 -2.53 13.43 -20.28
C ILE A 81 -2.73 12.78 -21.66
N VAL A 82 -2.69 11.45 -21.75
CA VAL A 82 -2.93 10.72 -23.01
C VAL A 82 -4.36 10.95 -23.50
N MET A 83 -5.38 10.92 -22.62
CA MET A 83 -6.76 11.21 -23.01
C MET A 83 -6.92 12.63 -23.57
N GLN A 84 -6.28 13.62 -22.94
CA GLN A 84 -6.33 15.01 -23.41
C GLN A 84 -5.58 15.23 -24.73
N SER A 85 -4.45 14.55 -24.94
CA SER A 85 -3.63 14.74 -26.14
C SER A 85 -4.14 13.99 -27.37
N GLN A 86 -4.78 12.82 -27.19
CA GLN A 86 -5.18 11.96 -28.30
C GLN A 86 -6.69 11.93 -28.58
N ASN A 87 -7.53 12.61 -27.77
CA ASN A 87 -9.00 12.55 -27.86
C ASN A 87 -9.54 11.10 -27.90
N LYS A 88 -8.78 10.16 -27.33
CA LYS A 88 -9.08 8.73 -27.23
C LYS A 88 -9.13 8.35 -25.75
N VAL A 89 -9.95 7.34 -25.43
CA VAL A 89 -9.99 6.81 -24.07
C VAL A 89 -8.66 6.09 -23.80
N ALA A 90 -8.05 6.40 -22.66
CA ALA A 90 -6.79 5.80 -22.22
C ALA A 90 -6.99 4.31 -21.94
N TYR A 91 -6.09 3.44 -22.38
CA TYR A 91 -6.23 1.97 -22.34
C TYR A 91 -6.66 1.42 -20.96
N ILE A 92 -6.11 1.95 -19.86
CA ILE A 92 -6.45 1.49 -18.50
C ILE A 92 -7.80 2.05 -18.01
N LEU A 93 -8.15 3.26 -18.44
CA LEU A 93 -9.42 3.90 -18.10
C LEU A 93 -10.56 3.42 -19.01
N GLU A 94 -10.25 2.82 -20.16
CA GLU A 94 -11.25 2.21 -21.06
C GLU A 94 -11.81 0.92 -20.45
N ASP A 95 -10.93 0.04 -19.97
CA ASP A 95 -11.34 -1.21 -19.32
C ASP A 95 -11.95 -0.96 -17.93
N HIS A 96 -11.38 -0.01 -17.18
CA HIS A 96 -11.62 0.16 -15.74
C HIS A 96 -11.66 1.64 -15.30
N PRO A 97 -12.61 2.44 -15.82
CA PRO A 97 -12.65 3.90 -15.63
C PRO A 97 -12.81 4.34 -14.18
N ILE A 98 -13.52 3.54 -13.38
CA ILE A 98 -13.87 3.88 -11.99
C ILE A 98 -12.95 3.14 -11.01
N SER A 99 -12.67 1.86 -11.26
CA SER A 99 -11.91 1.03 -10.33
C SER A 99 -10.45 1.46 -10.22
N PHE A 100 -9.81 1.88 -11.32
CA PHE A 100 -8.40 2.28 -11.30
C PHE A 100 -8.15 3.57 -10.48
N PRO A 101 -8.86 4.69 -10.70
CA PRO A 101 -8.72 5.88 -9.85
C PRO A 101 -9.06 5.63 -8.38
N LEU A 102 -10.07 4.78 -8.12
CA LEU A 102 -10.49 4.44 -6.75
C LEU A 102 -9.40 3.66 -6.00
N VAL A 103 -8.69 2.77 -6.70
CA VAL A 103 -7.52 2.06 -6.14
C VAL A 103 -6.38 3.01 -5.83
N VAL A 104 -6.09 3.96 -6.73
CA VAL A 104 -5.07 5.00 -6.50
C VAL A 104 -5.41 5.80 -5.24
N LEU A 105 -6.67 6.26 -5.13
CA LEU A 105 -7.15 6.99 -3.96
C LEU A 105 -7.03 6.16 -2.69
N PHE A 106 -7.41 4.88 -2.74
CA PHE A 106 -7.32 3.97 -1.61
C PHE A 106 -5.87 3.75 -1.17
N MET A 107 -4.93 3.63 -2.10
CA MET A 107 -3.50 3.49 -1.82
C MET A 107 -2.92 4.75 -1.15
N ILE A 108 -3.37 5.94 -1.54
CA ILE A 108 -2.99 7.21 -0.88
C ILE A 108 -3.51 7.23 0.56
N VAL A 109 -4.80 6.92 0.75
CA VAL A 109 -5.43 6.88 2.08
C VAL A 109 -4.75 5.86 2.99
N LEU A 110 -4.45 4.66 2.50
CA LEU A 110 -3.73 3.65 3.26
C LEU A 110 -2.31 4.09 3.62
N SER A 111 -1.60 4.76 2.71
CA SER A 111 -0.25 5.27 2.96
C SER A 111 -0.26 6.27 4.12
N ILE A 112 -1.20 7.23 4.10
CA ILE A 112 -1.39 8.21 5.17
C ILE A 112 -1.76 7.50 6.48
N ALA A 113 -2.69 6.55 6.43
CA ALA A 113 -3.14 5.79 7.59
C ALA A 113 -1.98 5.00 8.25
N ILE A 114 -1.12 4.37 7.45
CA ILE A 114 0.07 3.64 7.94
C ILE A 114 1.07 4.59 8.60
N ILE A 115 1.27 5.79 8.05
CA ILE A 115 2.14 6.82 8.63
C ILE A 115 1.61 7.28 9.99
N ILE A 116 0.32 7.57 10.08
CA ILE A 116 -0.35 7.96 11.33
C ILE A 116 -0.33 6.80 12.35
N ALA A 117 -0.43 5.56 11.87
CA ALA A 117 -0.42 4.35 12.70
C ALA A 117 0.92 4.01 13.36
N LYS A 118 1.93 4.88 13.25
CA LYS A 118 3.27 4.71 13.79
C LYS A 118 3.27 4.03 15.17
N PRO A 119 4.03 2.93 15.34
CA PRO A 119 4.05 2.18 16.59
C PRO A 119 4.75 2.96 17.70
N LYS A 120 4.12 3.00 18.87
CA LYS A 120 4.61 3.72 20.06
C LYS A 120 5.64 2.91 20.82
N LYS A 121 6.54 3.59 21.52
CA LYS A 121 7.46 2.92 22.44
C LYS A 121 6.65 2.23 23.55
N ILE A 122 7.10 1.06 23.98
CA ILE A 122 6.61 0.44 25.21
C ILE A 122 7.36 1.15 26.33
N GLU A 123 6.67 2.03 27.05
CA GLU A 123 7.18 2.56 28.31
C GLU A 123 7.02 1.43 29.32
N GLY A 124 8.14 1.00 29.90
CA GLY A 124 8.21 0.07 31.02
C GLY A 124 8.22 0.85 32.32
#